data_AF-A0A7Y5RHP2-F1
#
_entry.id   AF-A0A7Y5RHP2-F1
#
_cell.length_a   1.000
_cell.length_b   1.000
_cell.length_c   1.000
_cell.angle_alpha   90.00
_cell.angle_beta   90.00
_cell.angle_gamma   90.00
#
_symmetry.space_group_name_H-M   'P 1'
#
loop_
_entity.id
_entity.type
_entity.pdbx_description
1 polymer ?
#
loop_
_entity_poly.entity_id
_entity_poly.type
_entity_poly.pdbx_seq_one_letter_code
_entity_poly.pdbx_strand_id
1 'polypeptide(L)'
;MASRAQYWVVAASLAALWLPAARGQVFVVGKITATDGMVTEFHPTRVELPSQPLTERGRRDLLRMLEAEQGFAHRALPMGGQGLTLQANGTLSPDSDAIRDALYKKGISAQAGDRVVVTNLHFEKDRLIIDLDGGPFKKHRWLSHVQFNDNNVVAPEDQPTGSRITLAFEKFIPDLTPAEVKSLLEPVIDFGVKTSEEAYANTLPEPLKLAVADHRVLVGMNHRMVLAALGQPVMKVREKIDDASGNKYEEWIYGRTPQTIRFVRFVGDRVVMIKVAELGKPIEVHDKDEMAGYINPDAVRTVALGDAKPDEEGSGKQAPPPSLRRDGEQQTVPGSPSLVQLPPDKKDQQDKPEQQLQSNLR
;
A
#
# COMPACT_ATOMS: atom_id res chain seq x y z
N MET A 1 5.30 40.57 74.73
CA MET A 1 5.67 41.82 74.01
C MET A 1 6.79 41.43 73.06
N ALA A 2 6.53 41.32 71.74
CA ALA A 2 6.84 42.35 70.74
C ALA A 2 8.30 42.87 70.88
N SER A 3 9.20 42.90 69.89
CA SER A 3 9.10 42.78 68.43
C SER A 3 10.52 42.76 67.82
N ARG A 4 10.65 42.12 66.64
CA ARG A 4 11.43 42.48 65.42
C ARG A 4 12.89 43.02 65.41
N ALA A 5 13.55 42.57 64.32
CA ALA A 5 14.61 43.15 63.46
C ALA A 5 16.08 42.75 63.78
N GLN A 6 16.76 41.90 62.97
CA GLN A 6 17.45 42.16 61.67
C GLN A 6 18.73 43.00 61.88
N TYR A 7 19.96 42.71 61.40
CA TYR A 7 20.63 41.80 60.45
C TYR A 7 22.16 41.89 60.75
N TRP A 8 22.99 40.94 60.31
CA TRP A 8 24.15 41.11 59.38
C TRP A 8 25.05 39.85 59.38
N VAL A 9 25.02 39.07 58.29
CA VAL A 9 26.05 38.94 57.22
C VAL A 9 27.30 38.15 57.63
N VAL A 10 27.43 36.93 57.12
CA VAL A 10 28.71 36.32 56.74
C VAL A 10 28.53 35.72 55.35
N ALA A 11 29.33 36.21 54.40
CA ALA A 11 29.45 35.70 53.05
C ALA A 11 30.49 34.58 53.02
N ALA A 12 30.15 33.45 52.39
CA ALA A 12 31.11 32.47 51.92
C ALA A 12 30.64 31.97 50.55
N SER A 13 31.39 32.42 49.54
CA SER A 13 31.28 32.08 48.13
C SER A 13 31.66 30.62 47.87
N LEU A 14 30.74 29.83 47.33
CA LEU A 14 31.03 28.55 46.68
C LEU A 14 30.37 28.53 45.30
N ALA A 15 31.13 28.88 44.27
CA ALA A 15 30.72 28.75 42.88
C ALA A 15 30.84 27.27 42.47
N ALA A 16 29.75 26.52 42.61
CA ALA A 16 29.64 25.17 42.06
C ALA A 16 29.43 25.26 40.53
N LEU A 17 30.43 24.81 39.76
CA LEU A 17 30.32 24.55 38.34
C LEU A 17 29.15 23.56 38.10
N TRP A 18 28.04 24.05 37.55
CA TRP A 18 27.03 23.21 36.94
C TRP A 18 27.48 22.84 35.53
N LEU A 19 28.05 21.64 35.35
CA LEU A 19 28.03 21.02 34.04
C LEU A 19 26.58 20.63 33.71
N PRO A 20 26.02 21.04 32.56
CA PRO A 20 24.72 20.53 32.14
C PRO A 20 24.88 19.05 31.83
N ALA A 21 24.36 18.19 32.71
CA ALA A 21 24.18 16.79 32.38
C ALA A 21 23.25 16.74 31.15
N ALA A 22 23.80 16.36 30.01
CA ALA A 22 23.03 16.09 28.80
C ALA A 22 22.03 14.98 29.15
N ARG A 23 20.78 15.36 29.41
CA ARG A 23 19.69 14.40 29.54
C ARG A 23 19.47 13.81 28.16
N GLY A 24 20.03 12.64 27.92
CA GLY A 24 19.65 11.82 26.78
C GLY A 24 18.13 11.69 26.79
N GLN A 25 17.46 12.31 25.82
CA GLN A 25 16.03 12.12 25.63
C GLN A 25 15.84 10.69 25.15
N VAL A 26 15.51 9.80 26.09
CA VAL A 26 15.00 8.48 25.76
C VAL A 26 13.62 8.71 25.15
N PHE A 27 13.53 8.67 23.82
CA PHE A 27 12.24 8.64 23.12
C PHE A 27 11.58 7.30 23.45
N VAL A 28 10.84 7.27 24.56
CA VAL A 28 9.94 6.16 24.85
C VAL A 28 8.76 6.35 23.92
N VAL A 29 8.68 5.51 22.88
CA VAL A 29 7.53 5.46 21.99
C VAL A 29 6.35 4.98 22.83
N GLY A 30 5.55 5.95 23.30
CA GLY A 30 4.33 5.69 24.03
C GLY A 30 3.22 5.23 23.08
N LYS A 31 2.20 4.59 23.64
CA LYS A 31 1.01 4.11 22.91
C LYS A 31 0.40 5.17 21.98
N ILE A 32 0.32 6.41 22.46
CA ILE A 32 -0.27 7.54 21.70
C ILE A 32 0.60 7.88 20.50
N THR A 33 1.92 8.03 20.68
CA THR A 33 2.84 8.31 19.57
C THR A 33 2.97 7.16 18.57
N ALA A 34 2.76 5.91 19.00
CA ALA A 34 2.83 4.73 18.13
C ALA A 34 1.58 4.55 17.24
N THR A 35 0.44 5.11 17.66
CA THR A 35 -0.86 4.90 17.00
C THR A 35 -1.47 6.20 16.45
N ASP A 36 -0.69 7.28 16.48
CA ASP A 36 -1.11 8.58 15.96
C ASP A 36 -1.34 8.49 14.44
N GLY A 37 -2.47 9.02 13.97
CA GLY A 37 -2.90 8.92 12.56
C GLY A 37 -3.48 7.56 12.10
N MET A 38 -3.46 6.50 12.92
CA MET A 38 -4.01 5.18 12.53
C MET A 38 -5.53 5.06 12.67
N VAL A 39 -6.16 5.98 13.40
CA VAL A 39 -7.62 6.04 13.57
C VAL A 39 -8.18 7.23 12.81
N THR A 40 -8.96 6.95 11.77
CA THR A 40 -9.63 7.96 10.94
C THR A 40 -11.00 8.35 11.51
N GLU A 41 -11.48 9.54 11.16
CA GLU A 41 -12.83 10.01 11.50
C GLU A 41 -13.89 9.04 10.94
N PHE A 42 -14.89 8.72 11.75
CA PHE A 42 -15.96 7.79 11.40
C PHE A 42 -17.21 8.57 11.01
N HIS A 43 -17.72 8.32 9.81
CA HIS A 43 -18.99 8.87 9.33
C HIS A 43 -20.03 7.75 9.27
N PRO A 44 -21.17 7.86 9.98
CA PRO A 44 -22.20 6.84 9.96
C PRO A 44 -22.85 6.74 8.58
N THR A 45 -23.23 5.53 8.21
CA THR A 45 -23.95 5.24 6.96
C THR A 45 -25.42 5.63 7.06
N ARG A 46 -26.05 5.82 5.90
CA ARG A 46 -27.46 6.19 5.80
C ARG A 46 -28.14 5.36 4.70
N VAL A 47 -28.19 4.05 4.93
CA VAL A 47 -28.84 3.07 4.05
C VAL A 47 -30.23 2.75 4.59
N GLU A 48 -31.25 2.71 3.74
CA GLU A 48 -32.59 2.31 4.16
C GLU A 48 -32.61 0.81 4.49
N LEU A 49 -33.03 0.47 5.71
CA LEU A 49 -33.07 -0.92 6.17
C LEU A 49 -34.48 -1.48 5.99
N PRO A 50 -34.66 -2.56 5.21
CA PRO A 50 -35.94 -3.23 5.07
C PRO A 50 -36.48 -3.75 6.41
N SER A 51 -37.80 -3.80 6.57
CA SER A 51 -38.44 -4.35 7.78
C SER A 51 -38.59 -5.88 7.75
N GLN A 52 -38.22 -6.54 6.65
CA GLN A 52 -38.33 -7.99 6.49
C GLN A 52 -37.00 -8.67 6.85
N PRO A 53 -37.05 -9.82 7.55
CA PRO A 53 -35.85 -10.57 7.88
C PRO A 53 -35.21 -11.19 6.63
N LEU A 54 -33.90 -11.37 6.69
CA LEU A 54 -33.10 -11.97 5.63
C LEU A 54 -33.67 -13.32 5.20
N THR A 55 -33.96 -13.44 3.91
CA THR A 55 -34.45 -14.69 3.33
C THR A 55 -33.29 -15.65 3.06
N GLU A 56 -33.54 -16.96 2.99
CA GLU A 56 -32.52 -17.94 2.58
C GLU A 56 -31.97 -17.68 1.16
N ARG A 57 -32.79 -17.08 0.29
CA ARG A 57 -32.34 -16.62 -1.03
C ARG A 57 -31.37 -15.45 -0.90
N GLY A 58 -31.74 -14.40 -0.15
CA GLY A 58 -30.89 -13.25 0.12
C GLY A 58 -29.56 -13.66 0.76
N ARG A 59 -29.60 -14.57 1.75
CA ARG A 59 -28.41 -15.14 2.39
C ARG A 59 -27.45 -15.79 1.38
N ARG A 60 -27.97 -16.61 0.46
CA ARG A 60 -27.15 -17.26 -0.59
C ARG A 60 -26.58 -16.25 -1.57
N ASP A 61 -27.30 -15.18 -1.85
CA ASP A 61 -26.84 -14.13 -2.75
C ASP A 61 -25.73 -13.30 -2.12
N LEU A 62 -25.88 -12.94 -0.84
CA LEU A 62 -24.85 -12.31 -0.03
C LEU A 62 -23.59 -13.18 0.02
N LEU A 63 -23.71 -14.48 0.32
CA LEU A 63 -22.56 -15.38 0.33
C LEU A 63 -21.85 -15.39 -1.03
N ARG A 64 -22.59 -15.55 -2.13
CA ARG A 64 -22.00 -15.63 -3.48
C ARG A 64 -21.28 -14.35 -3.91
N MET A 65 -21.81 -13.19 -3.53
CA MET A 65 -21.31 -11.90 -4.01
C MET A 65 -20.33 -11.21 -3.07
N LEU A 66 -20.29 -11.60 -1.79
CA LEU A 66 -19.38 -11.01 -0.80
C LEU A 66 -18.23 -11.95 -0.45
N GLU A 67 -18.38 -13.27 -0.58
CA GLU A 67 -17.27 -14.19 -0.37
C GLU A 67 -16.22 -14.00 -1.47
N ALA A 68 -14.95 -13.89 -1.05
CA ALA A 68 -13.80 -13.54 -1.89
C ALA A 68 -13.81 -12.12 -2.49
N GLU A 69 -14.74 -11.26 -2.06
CA GLU A 69 -14.75 -9.86 -2.46
C GLU A 69 -13.53 -9.13 -1.90
N GLN A 70 -12.94 -8.25 -2.71
CA GLN A 70 -11.78 -7.46 -2.34
C GLN A 70 -12.20 -6.02 -2.01
N GLY A 71 -11.59 -5.45 -0.99
CA GLY A 71 -11.79 -4.05 -0.63
C GLY A 71 -10.52 -3.46 -0.03
N PHE A 72 -10.59 -2.19 0.38
CA PHE A 72 -9.49 -1.46 0.98
C PHE A 72 -9.89 -0.96 2.35
N ALA A 73 -9.04 -1.17 3.35
CA ALA A 73 -9.34 -0.73 4.70
C ALA A 73 -9.26 0.81 4.81
N HIS A 74 -10.31 1.48 5.27
CA HIS A 74 -10.27 2.93 5.51
C HIS A 74 -9.54 3.32 6.80
N ARG A 75 -9.24 2.33 7.65
CA ARG A 75 -8.58 2.49 8.94
C ARG A 75 -7.74 1.28 9.26
N ALA A 76 -6.80 1.42 10.18
CA ALA A 76 -6.06 0.29 10.69
C ALA A 76 -6.99 -0.70 11.39
N LEU A 77 -6.93 -1.96 10.97
CA LEU A 77 -7.72 -3.05 11.52
C LEU A 77 -6.89 -3.81 12.58
N PRO A 78 -7.45 -4.04 13.77
CA PRO A 78 -6.75 -4.79 14.81
C PRO A 78 -6.77 -6.28 14.51
N MET A 79 -5.65 -6.94 14.83
CA MET A 79 -5.59 -8.40 14.81
C MET A 79 -6.45 -9.00 15.94
N GLY A 80 -6.99 -10.20 15.70
CA GLY A 80 -7.64 -11.01 16.71
C GLY A 80 -9.16 -10.85 16.83
N GLY A 81 -9.78 -11.74 17.60
CA GLY A 81 -11.22 -12.02 17.51
C GLY A 81 -12.19 -10.94 18.01
N GLN A 82 -11.69 -9.92 18.70
CA GLN A 82 -12.53 -8.81 19.16
C GLN A 82 -12.97 -7.91 17.99
N GLY A 83 -12.10 -7.76 16.99
CA GLY A 83 -12.41 -7.09 15.74
C GLY A 83 -12.99 -5.68 15.90
N LEU A 84 -13.79 -5.28 14.92
CA LEU A 84 -14.61 -4.07 14.95
C LEU A 84 -16.09 -4.45 14.82
N THR A 85 -16.95 -3.82 15.62
CA THR A 85 -18.40 -3.94 15.52
C THR A 85 -18.98 -2.65 14.97
N LEU A 86 -19.59 -2.74 13.79
CA LEU A 86 -20.27 -1.63 13.15
C LEU A 86 -21.78 -1.81 13.35
N GLN A 87 -22.41 -0.87 14.03
CA GLN A 87 -23.88 -0.82 14.06
C GLN A 87 -24.38 -0.30 12.71
N ALA A 88 -25.36 -0.97 12.10
CA ALA A 88 -25.93 -0.52 10.83
C ALA A 88 -26.48 0.92 10.97
N ASN A 89 -26.01 1.83 10.10
CA ASN A 89 -26.26 3.28 10.19
C ASN A 89 -25.88 3.95 11.51
N GLY A 90 -25.08 3.28 12.33
CA GLY A 90 -24.80 3.68 13.70
C GLY A 90 -23.30 3.88 13.94
N THR A 91 -22.90 3.73 15.19
CA THR A 91 -21.53 3.96 15.64
C THR A 91 -20.64 2.73 15.46
N LEU A 92 -19.35 2.97 15.28
CA LEU A 92 -18.31 1.95 15.38
C LEU A 92 -17.95 1.69 16.85
N SER A 93 -17.82 0.42 17.21
CA SER A 93 -17.35 -0.05 18.51
C SER A 93 -16.20 -1.05 18.30
N PRO A 94 -15.14 -1.07 19.11
CA PRO A 94 -14.87 -0.23 20.27
C PRO A 94 -14.60 1.24 19.91
N ASP A 95 -14.61 2.12 20.92
CA ASP A 95 -14.22 3.54 20.73
C ASP A 95 -12.77 3.66 20.23
N SER A 96 -12.45 4.79 19.61
CA SER A 96 -11.15 5.12 19.02
C SER A 96 -9.97 4.78 19.92
N ASP A 97 -10.02 5.10 21.22
CA ASP A 97 -8.95 4.78 22.17
C ASP A 97 -8.83 3.28 22.44
N ALA A 98 -9.95 2.57 22.55
CA ALA A 98 -9.93 1.12 22.71
C ALA A 98 -9.42 0.42 21.44
N ILE A 99 -9.67 0.98 20.26
CA ILE A 99 -9.06 0.52 19.00
C ILE A 99 -7.55 0.73 19.04
N ARG A 100 -7.05 1.92 19.43
CA ARG A 100 -5.60 2.17 19.60
C ARG A 100 -4.94 1.17 20.55
N ASP A 101 -5.59 0.89 21.66
CA ASP A 101 -5.13 -0.11 22.64
C ASP A 101 -5.08 -1.52 22.04
N ALA A 102 -6.09 -1.88 21.25
CA ALA A 102 -6.13 -3.17 20.56
C ALA A 102 -5.02 -3.28 19.51
N LEU A 103 -4.80 -2.23 18.69
CA LEU A 103 -3.73 -2.17 17.69
C LEU A 103 -2.35 -2.32 18.36
N TYR A 104 -2.11 -1.61 19.47
CA TYR A 104 -0.85 -1.68 20.20
C TYR A 104 -0.61 -3.05 20.84
N LYS A 105 -1.65 -3.68 21.42
CA LYS A 105 -1.51 -4.95 22.15
C LYS A 105 -1.53 -6.19 21.26
N LYS A 106 -2.40 -6.21 20.25
CA LYS A 106 -2.66 -7.38 19.41
C LYS A 106 -1.95 -7.30 18.06
N GLY A 107 -1.50 -6.12 17.66
CA GLY A 107 -0.95 -5.88 16.33
C GLY A 107 -2.01 -5.43 15.32
N ILE A 108 -1.54 -5.12 14.13
CA ILE A 108 -2.32 -4.56 13.04
C ILE A 108 -2.43 -5.62 11.94
N SER A 109 -3.65 -5.95 11.53
CA SER A 109 -3.90 -6.92 10.45
C SER A 109 -3.78 -6.26 9.08
N ALA A 110 -4.35 -5.07 8.94
CA ALA A 110 -4.33 -4.25 7.74
C ALA A 110 -4.19 -2.77 8.13
N GLN A 111 -3.33 -2.03 7.45
CA GLN A 111 -3.23 -0.58 7.59
C GLN A 111 -4.37 0.13 6.85
N ALA A 112 -4.57 1.41 7.12
CA ALA A 112 -5.41 2.24 6.27
C ALA A 112 -4.83 2.29 4.85
N GLY A 113 -5.63 1.96 3.85
CA GLY A 113 -5.24 1.84 2.45
C GLY A 113 -4.73 0.47 2.03
N ASP A 114 -4.65 -0.51 2.93
CA ASP A 114 -4.27 -1.88 2.56
C ASP A 114 -5.46 -2.62 1.92
N ARG A 115 -5.15 -3.46 0.93
CA ARG A 115 -6.13 -4.36 0.32
C ARG A 115 -6.44 -5.49 1.28
N VAL A 116 -7.73 -5.71 1.53
CA VAL A 116 -8.27 -6.79 2.36
C VAL A 116 -9.23 -7.65 1.52
N VAL A 117 -9.32 -8.94 1.83
CA VAL A 117 -10.21 -9.86 1.15
C VAL A 117 -11.20 -10.48 2.13
N VAL A 118 -12.48 -10.48 1.79
CA VAL A 118 -13.51 -11.18 2.55
C VAL A 118 -13.33 -12.68 2.35
N THR A 119 -13.02 -13.41 3.41
CA THR A 119 -12.72 -14.85 3.36
C THR A 119 -13.80 -15.74 3.96
N ASN A 120 -14.66 -15.20 4.82
CA ASN A 120 -15.77 -15.96 5.39
C ASN A 120 -16.89 -15.02 5.85
N LEU A 121 -18.12 -15.52 5.76
CA LEU A 121 -19.34 -14.83 6.17
C LEU A 121 -20.15 -15.74 7.09
N HIS A 122 -20.32 -15.31 8.33
CA HIS A 122 -21.13 -15.99 9.33
C HIS A 122 -22.37 -15.16 9.64
N PHE A 123 -23.54 -15.76 9.43
CA PHE A 123 -24.83 -15.14 9.66
C PHE A 123 -25.37 -15.61 11.01
N GLU A 124 -25.51 -14.67 11.94
CA GLU A 124 -26.19 -14.89 13.22
C GLU A 124 -27.60 -14.28 13.16
N LYS A 125 -28.34 -14.33 14.28
CA LYS A 125 -29.71 -13.80 14.34
C LYS A 125 -29.78 -12.29 14.07
N ASP A 126 -28.89 -11.53 14.68
CA ASP A 126 -28.91 -10.06 14.74
C ASP A 126 -27.65 -9.42 14.12
N ARG A 127 -26.71 -10.21 13.60
CA ARG A 127 -25.41 -9.72 13.14
C ARG A 127 -24.82 -10.55 12.01
N LEU A 128 -24.16 -9.87 11.09
CA LEU A 128 -23.34 -10.46 10.04
C LEU A 128 -21.86 -10.34 10.44
N ILE A 129 -21.20 -11.47 10.63
CA ILE A 129 -19.79 -11.55 10.98
C ILE A 129 -18.99 -11.83 9.71
N ILE A 130 -18.00 -11.00 9.47
CA ILE A 130 -17.20 -10.98 8.24
C ILE A 130 -15.74 -11.17 8.64
N ASP A 131 -15.13 -12.24 8.15
CA ASP A 131 -13.72 -12.51 8.38
C ASP A 131 -12.90 -12.03 7.18
N LEU A 132 -11.92 -11.18 7.44
CA LEU A 132 -10.98 -10.67 6.44
C LEU A 132 -9.67 -11.43 6.53
N ASP A 133 -9.05 -11.69 5.38
CA ASP A 133 -7.71 -12.26 5.23
C ASP A 133 -7.49 -13.53 6.06
N GLY A 134 -8.45 -14.45 6.00
CA GLY A 134 -8.41 -15.74 6.70
C GLY A 134 -9.05 -15.72 8.10
N GLY A 135 -9.38 -14.53 8.59
CA GLY A 135 -10.00 -14.30 9.88
C GLY A 135 -9.01 -14.31 11.05
N PRO A 136 -9.49 -13.98 12.26
CA PRO A 136 -8.63 -13.77 13.42
C PRO A 136 -8.19 -15.04 14.15
N PHE A 137 -8.75 -16.20 13.78
CA PHE A 137 -8.52 -17.46 14.48
C PHE A 137 -7.95 -18.50 13.53
N LYS A 138 -7.02 -19.31 14.05
CA LYS A 138 -6.47 -20.45 13.32
C LYS A 138 -7.56 -21.48 13.09
N LYS A 139 -7.77 -21.88 11.83
CA LYS A 139 -8.72 -22.95 11.48
C LYS A 139 -8.12 -24.28 11.93
N HIS A 140 -8.85 -25.06 12.71
CA HIS A 140 -8.37 -26.36 13.16
C HIS A 140 -8.40 -27.38 12.01
N ARG A 141 -7.24 -27.91 11.63
CA ARG A 141 -7.10 -29.01 10.67
C ARG A 141 -6.53 -30.23 11.37
N TRP A 142 -7.31 -31.29 11.50
CA TRP A 142 -6.89 -32.50 12.22
C TRP A 142 -5.59 -33.11 11.64
N LEU A 143 -5.42 -33.09 10.31
CA LEU A 143 -4.22 -33.59 9.62
C LEU A 143 -2.94 -32.85 10.00
N SER A 144 -3.03 -31.61 10.52
CA SER A 144 -1.85 -30.87 10.98
C SER A 144 -1.24 -31.44 12.26
N HIS A 145 -1.97 -32.30 12.97
CA HIS A 145 -1.49 -33.02 14.15
C HIS A 145 -0.95 -34.42 13.80
N VAL A 146 -1.02 -34.83 12.52
CA VAL A 146 -0.57 -36.15 12.06
C VAL A 146 0.85 -36.05 11.54
N GLN A 147 1.74 -36.88 12.11
CA GLN A 147 3.13 -37.01 11.71
C GLN A 147 3.36 -38.40 11.10
N PHE A 148 4.11 -38.45 10.00
CA PHE A 148 4.54 -39.69 9.36
C PHE A 148 6.05 -39.62 9.15
N ASN A 149 6.79 -40.58 9.72
CA ASN A 149 8.27 -40.61 9.68
C ASN A 149 8.92 -39.28 10.11
N ASP A 150 8.53 -38.75 11.29
CA ASP A 150 9.00 -37.46 11.84
C ASP A 150 8.79 -36.23 10.95
N ASN A 151 7.98 -36.35 9.89
CA ASN A 151 7.56 -35.23 9.06
C ASN A 151 6.07 -34.97 9.28
N ASN A 152 5.70 -33.71 9.48
CA ASN A 152 4.29 -33.32 9.48
C ASN A 152 3.69 -33.61 8.11
N VAL A 153 2.53 -34.28 8.08
CA VAL A 153 1.81 -34.60 6.82
C VAL A 153 1.34 -33.31 6.12
N VAL A 154 1.11 -32.25 6.89
CA VAL A 154 0.76 -30.92 6.40
C VAL A 154 1.77 -29.91 6.92
N ALA A 155 2.26 -29.02 6.06
CA ALA A 155 3.15 -27.94 6.47
C ALA A 155 2.50 -27.11 7.60
N PRO A 156 3.27 -26.69 8.62
CA PRO A 156 2.74 -25.80 9.64
C PRO A 156 2.23 -24.51 8.99
N GLU A 157 0.96 -24.20 9.24
CA GLU A 157 0.30 -23.00 8.70
C GLU A 157 0.78 -21.74 9.43
N ASP A 158 0.85 -20.62 8.70
CA ASP A 158 1.16 -19.30 9.26
C ASP A 158 0.17 -18.89 10.35
N GLN A 159 0.61 -18.01 11.24
CA GLN A 159 -0.25 -17.46 12.29
C GLN A 159 -1.42 -16.70 11.66
N PRO A 160 -2.63 -16.75 12.25
CA PRO A 160 -3.76 -15.99 11.73
C PRO A 160 -3.47 -14.50 11.81
N THR A 161 -3.31 -13.87 10.65
CA THR A 161 -3.04 -12.43 10.52
C THR A 161 -4.30 -11.61 10.25
N GLY A 162 -5.43 -12.27 9.98
CA GLY A 162 -6.67 -11.62 9.60
C GLY A 162 -7.39 -10.89 10.74
N SER A 163 -8.45 -10.18 10.36
CA SER A 163 -9.33 -9.44 11.28
C SER A 163 -10.79 -9.81 11.07
N ARG A 164 -11.62 -9.47 12.05
CA ARG A 164 -13.07 -9.69 12.02
C ARG A 164 -13.82 -8.37 12.09
N ILE A 165 -14.83 -8.23 11.26
CA ILE A 165 -15.80 -7.14 11.32
C ILE A 165 -17.17 -7.75 11.62
N THR A 166 -17.91 -7.16 12.55
CA THR A 166 -19.27 -7.56 12.88
C THR A 166 -20.20 -6.42 12.52
N LEU A 167 -21.04 -6.61 11.51
CA LEU A 167 -22.13 -5.70 11.19
C LEU A 167 -23.34 -6.10 12.05
N ALA A 168 -23.67 -5.28 13.05
CA ALA A 168 -24.74 -5.52 14.00
C ALA A 168 -26.02 -4.76 13.61
N PHE A 169 -27.16 -5.42 13.80
CA PHE A 169 -28.50 -4.90 13.57
C PHE A 169 -29.30 -4.96 14.88
N GLU A 170 -30.32 -4.11 15.03
CA GLU A 170 -31.06 -4.02 16.30
C GLU A 170 -31.83 -5.29 16.68
N LYS A 171 -32.44 -5.97 15.70
CA LYS A 171 -33.38 -7.09 15.96
C LYS A 171 -33.08 -8.33 15.15
N PHE A 172 -32.90 -8.15 13.85
CA PHE A 172 -32.61 -9.21 12.89
C PHE A 172 -31.79 -8.62 11.74
N ILE A 173 -31.12 -9.48 10.98
CA ILE A 173 -30.50 -9.07 9.71
C ILE A 173 -31.61 -8.83 8.68
N PRO A 174 -31.78 -7.60 8.15
CA PRO A 174 -32.77 -7.32 7.11
C PRO A 174 -32.45 -8.03 5.79
N ASP A 175 -33.43 -8.17 4.90
CA ASP A 175 -33.24 -8.68 3.54
C ASP A 175 -32.51 -7.66 2.66
N LEU A 176 -31.20 -7.56 2.85
CA LEU A 176 -30.32 -6.61 2.17
C LEU A 176 -29.71 -7.21 0.91
N THR A 177 -29.53 -6.35 -0.09
CA THR A 177 -28.75 -6.66 -1.27
C THR A 177 -27.25 -6.58 -0.98
N PRO A 178 -26.40 -7.26 -1.78
CA PRO A 178 -24.95 -7.18 -1.63
C PRO A 178 -24.40 -5.75 -1.72
N ALA A 179 -24.98 -4.91 -2.57
CA ALA A 179 -24.58 -3.50 -2.71
C ALA A 179 -24.88 -2.68 -1.45
N GLU A 180 -26.03 -2.91 -0.81
CA GLU A 180 -26.40 -2.25 0.44
C GLU A 180 -25.48 -2.67 1.58
N VAL A 181 -25.11 -3.96 1.68
CA VAL A 181 -24.15 -4.44 2.68
C VAL A 181 -22.78 -3.79 2.47
N LYS A 182 -22.29 -3.68 1.22
CA LYS A 182 -21.04 -2.97 0.91
C LYS A 182 -21.12 -1.50 1.33
N SER A 183 -22.22 -0.83 1.04
CA SER A 183 -22.46 0.57 1.43
C SER A 183 -22.49 0.72 2.96
N LEU A 184 -23.08 -0.24 3.68
CA LEU A 184 -23.06 -0.24 5.15
C LEU A 184 -21.66 -0.41 5.73
N LEU A 185 -20.77 -1.12 5.04
CA LEU A 185 -19.39 -1.38 5.45
C LEU A 185 -18.39 -0.29 5.02
N GLU A 186 -18.82 0.65 4.16
CA GLU A 186 -18.00 1.74 3.63
C GLU A 186 -17.18 2.51 4.68
N PRO A 187 -17.65 2.76 5.92
CA PRO A 187 -16.82 3.45 6.91
C PRO A 187 -15.56 2.68 7.38
N VAL A 188 -15.49 1.38 7.05
CA VAL A 188 -14.40 0.49 7.45
C VAL A 188 -13.68 -0.08 6.22
N ILE A 189 -14.41 -0.48 5.17
CA ILE A 189 -13.86 -1.05 3.95
C ILE A 189 -14.49 -0.39 2.72
N ASP A 190 -13.63 0.13 1.83
CA ASP A 190 -14.00 0.54 0.48
C ASP A 190 -14.05 -0.67 -0.45
N PHE A 191 -15.23 -1.03 -0.94
CA PHE A 191 -15.41 -2.05 -1.98
C PHE A 191 -15.50 -1.46 -3.39
N GLY A 192 -15.46 -0.14 -3.54
CA GLY A 192 -15.54 0.57 -4.82
C GLY A 192 -14.24 0.51 -5.63
N VAL A 193 -13.26 -0.30 -5.22
CA VAL A 193 -11.96 -0.31 -5.87
C VAL A 193 -11.99 -1.03 -7.20
N LYS A 194 -11.88 -0.20 -8.23
CA LYS A 194 -11.67 -0.62 -9.60
C LYS A 194 -10.35 -1.36 -9.70
N THR A 195 -10.35 -2.49 -10.39
CA THR A 195 -9.10 -3.15 -10.81
C THR A 195 -8.26 -2.18 -11.64
N SER A 196 -6.94 -2.40 -11.73
CA SER A 196 -6.07 -1.53 -12.55
C SER A 196 -6.55 -1.49 -14.00
N GLU A 197 -7.10 -2.60 -14.45
CA GLU A 197 -7.72 -2.84 -15.73
C GLU A 197 -9.03 -2.06 -15.90
N GLU A 198 -9.94 -2.08 -14.93
CA GLU A 198 -11.18 -1.29 -14.94
C GLU A 198 -10.91 0.22 -14.86
N ALA A 199 -9.95 0.63 -14.03
CA ALA A 199 -9.51 2.03 -13.96
C ALA A 199 -8.99 2.48 -15.32
N TYR A 200 -8.17 1.65 -15.99
CA TYR A 200 -7.69 1.91 -17.34
C TYR A 200 -8.81 1.93 -18.37
N ALA A 201 -9.75 0.98 -18.34
CA ALA A 201 -10.89 0.94 -19.25
C ALA A 201 -11.71 2.24 -19.20
N ASN A 202 -11.87 2.82 -18.01
CA ASN A 202 -12.56 4.11 -17.83
C ASN A 202 -11.84 5.31 -18.48
N THR A 203 -10.55 5.20 -18.79
CA THR A 203 -9.80 6.23 -19.51
C THR A 203 -9.95 6.15 -21.03
N LEU A 204 -10.47 5.04 -21.56
CA LEU A 204 -10.59 4.83 -23.01
C LEU A 204 -11.74 5.65 -23.63
N PRO A 205 -11.72 5.91 -24.95
CA PRO A 205 -12.86 6.45 -25.67
C PRO A 205 -14.09 5.54 -25.64
N GLU A 206 -15.28 6.11 -25.79
CA GLU A 206 -16.57 5.39 -25.71
C GLU A 206 -16.65 4.11 -26.57
N PRO A 207 -16.19 4.10 -27.84
CA PRO A 207 -16.23 2.88 -28.66
C PRO A 207 -15.41 1.73 -28.08
N LEU A 208 -14.26 2.03 -27.48
CA LEU A 208 -13.39 1.02 -26.86
C LEU A 208 -13.89 0.60 -25.48
N LYS A 209 -14.48 1.54 -24.72
CA LYS A 209 -15.15 1.23 -23.44
C LYS A 209 -16.27 0.22 -23.64
N LEU A 210 -17.12 0.43 -24.65
CA LEU A 210 -18.21 -0.49 -24.98
C LEU A 210 -17.66 -1.86 -25.37
N ALA A 211 -16.63 -1.92 -26.20
CA ALA A 211 -15.98 -3.19 -26.55
C ALA A 211 -15.42 -3.93 -25.32
N VAL A 212 -14.80 -3.21 -24.37
CA VAL A 212 -14.31 -3.79 -23.11
C VAL A 212 -15.47 -4.28 -22.24
N ALA A 213 -16.54 -3.51 -22.12
CA ALA A 213 -17.74 -3.88 -21.35
C ALA A 213 -18.45 -5.11 -21.95
N ASP A 214 -18.48 -5.23 -23.27
CA ASP A 214 -19.03 -6.38 -24.00
C ASP A 214 -18.07 -7.58 -24.06
N HIS A 215 -16.91 -7.51 -23.40
CA HIS A 215 -15.86 -8.53 -23.45
C HIS A 215 -15.43 -8.88 -24.88
N ARG A 216 -15.41 -7.88 -25.76
CA ARG A 216 -14.99 -7.99 -27.17
C ARG A 216 -13.61 -7.37 -27.37
N VAL A 217 -12.75 -8.12 -28.03
CA VAL A 217 -11.44 -7.62 -28.48
C VAL A 217 -11.56 -7.14 -29.91
N LEU A 218 -10.96 -5.98 -30.20
CA LEU A 218 -10.86 -5.42 -31.54
C LEU A 218 -9.44 -5.55 -32.06
N VAL A 219 -9.30 -5.78 -33.36
CA VAL A 219 -7.99 -5.72 -34.03
C VAL A 219 -7.45 -4.29 -33.89
N GLY A 220 -6.18 -4.16 -33.53
CA GLY A 220 -5.53 -2.88 -33.22
C GLY A 220 -5.40 -2.57 -31.72
N MET A 221 -6.12 -3.27 -30.84
CA MET A 221 -5.99 -3.10 -29.38
C MET A 221 -4.58 -3.43 -28.87
N ASN A 222 -4.18 -2.80 -27.77
CA ASN A 222 -2.93 -3.15 -27.07
C ASN A 222 -3.12 -4.25 -26.03
N HIS A 223 -2.04 -4.84 -25.52
CA HIS A 223 -2.14 -5.90 -24.51
C HIS A 223 -2.97 -5.48 -23.30
N ARG A 224 -2.82 -4.24 -22.83
CA ARG A 224 -3.57 -3.72 -21.68
C ARG A 224 -5.07 -3.63 -21.94
N MET A 225 -5.49 -3.21 -23.14
CA MET A 225 -6.89 -3.20 -23.55
C MET A 225 -7.45 -4.62 -23.64
N VAL A 226 -6.69 -5.57 -24.17
CA VAL A 226 -7.12 -6.98 -24.24
C VAL A 226 -7.27 -7.58 -22.84
N LEU A 227 -6.34 -7.29 -21.93
CA LEU A 227 -6.45 -7.68 -20.52
C LEU A 227 -7.65 -7.01 -19.85
N ALA A 228 -7.95 -5.76 -20.15
CA ALA A 228 -9.14 -5.09 -19.62
C ALA A 228 -10.44 -5.72 -20.15
N ALA A 229 -10.48 -6.15 -21.42
CA ALA A 229 -11.66 -6.75 -22.03
C ALA A 229 -11.90 -8.21 -21.61
N LEU A 230 -10.85 -9.05 -21.60
CA LEU A 230 -10.96 -10.50 -21.42
C LEU A 230 -10.24 -11.04 -20.17
N GLY A 231 -9.49 -10.22 -19.44
CA GLY A 231 -8.67 -10.66 -18.32
C GLY A 231 -7.42 -11.44 -18.74
N GLN A 232 -6.88 -12.23 -17.81
CA GLN A 232 -5.72 -13.08 -18.07
C GLN A 232 -6.08 -14.24 -19.00
N PRO A 233 -5.30 -14.50 -20.06
CA PRO A 233 -5.54 -15.64 -20.93
C PRO A 233 -5.21 -16.95 -20.22
N VAL A 234 -5.85 -18.01 -20.67
CA VAL A 234 -5.62 -19.38 -20.17
C VAL A 234 -4.23 -19.87 -20.59
N MET A 235 -3.81 -19.51 -21.80
CA MET A 235 -2.52 -19.89 -22.36
C MET A 235 -1.94 -18.73 -23.17
N LYS A 236 -0.65 -18.49 -23.00
CA LYS A 236 0.15 -17.52 -23.78
C LYS A 236 1.20 -18.31 -24.55
N VAL A 237 1.23 -18.15 -25.87
CA VAL A 237 2.19 -18.80 -26.75
C VAL A 237 3.07 -17.72 -27.35
N ARG A 238 4.36 -17.72 -27.02
CA ARG A 238 5.30 -16.68 -27.47
C ARG A 238 6.18 -17.20 -28.62
N GLU A 239 6.70 -16.27 -29.40
CA GLU A 239 7.81 -16.48 -30.35
C GLU A 239 7.52 -17.44 -31.52
N LYS A 240 6.29 -17.44 -32.05
CA LYS A 240 6.05 -18.09 -33.34
C LYS A 240 6.46 -17.16 -34.47
N ILE A 241 7.12 -17.73 -35.48
CA ILE A 241 7.41 -17.04 -36.73
C ILE A 241 6.20 -17.28 -37.63
N ASP A 242 5.63 -16.21 -38.17
CA ASP A 242 4.60 -16.34 -39.19
C ASP A 242 5.27 -16.76 -40.51
N ASP A 243 4.98 -17.97 -40.99
CA ASP A 243 5.63 -18.56 -42.18
C ASP A 243 5.46 -17.71 -43.46
N ALA A 244 4.44 -16.82 -43.49
CA ALA A 244 4.16 -15.92 -44.60
C ALA A 244 4.88 -14.55 -44.50
N SER A 245 5.19 -14.07 -43.30
CA SER A 245 5.65 -12.70 -43.05
C SER A 245 7.02 -12.61 -42.37
N GLY A 246 7.54 -13.71 -41.81
CA GLY A 246 8.81 -13.77 -41.06
C GLY A 246 8.80 -13.05 -39.71
N ASN A 247 7.67 -12.44 -39.31
CA ASN A 247 7.55 -11.67 -38.08
C ASN A 247 7.29 -12.58 -36.87
N LYS A 248 7.91 -12.25 -35.73
CA LYS A 248 7.63 -12.90 -34.45
C LYS A 248 6.29 -12.41 -33.91
N TYR A 249 5.41 -13.34 -33.55
CA TYR A 249 4.14 -13.03 -32.93
C TYR A 249 3.93 -13.78 -31.62
N GLU A 250 3.10 -13.20 -30.75
CA GLU A 250 2.58 -13.82 -29.53
C GLU A 250 1.10 -14.12 -29.74
N GLU A 251 0.63 -15.29 -29.32
CA GLU A 251 -0.77 -15.70 -29.44
C GLU A 251 -1.34 -16.03 -28.06
N TRP A 252 -2.40 -15.32 -27.69
CA TRP A 252 -3.12 -15.53 -26.45
C TRP A 252 -4.39 -16.30 -26.72
N ILE A 253 -4.64 -17.31 -25.89
CA ILE A 253 -5.76 -18.22 -26.07
C ILE A 253 -6.68 -18.09 -24.86
N TYR A 254 -7.93 -17.75 -25.16
CA TYR A 254 -9.01 -17.58 -24.19
C TYR A 254 -10.07 -18.67 -24.42
N GLY A 255 -10.64 -19.17 -23.32
CA GLY A 255 -11.68 -20.20 -23.34
C GLY A 255 -11.14 -21.64 -23.39
N ARG A 256 -12.04 -22.60 -23.18
CA ARG A 256 -11.83 -24.05 -23.30
C ARG A 256 -13.10 -24.69 -23.84
N THR A 257 -13.00 -25.73 -24.67
CA THR A 257 -14.16 -26.51 -25.13
C THR A 257 -14.97 -27.02 -23.92
N PRO A 258 -16.31 -26.84 -23.87
CA PRO A 258 -17.24 -26.46 -24.95
C PRO A 258 -17.54 -24.97 -25.13
N GLN A 259 -16.87 -24.07 -24.39
CA GLN A 259 -17.06 -22.61 -24.51
C GLN A 259 -16.38 -22.05 -25.77
N THR A 260 -16.80 -20.85 -26.19
CA THR A 260 -16.18 -20.11 -27.31
C THR A 260 -14.68 -19.90 -27.06
N ILE A 261 -13.85 -20.34 -28.00
CA ILE A 261 -12.40 -20.16 -27.94
C ILE A 261 -12.03 -18.92 -28.76
N ARG A 262 -11.21 -18.03 -28.20
CA ARG A 262 -10.69 -16.85 -28.89
C ARG A 262 -9.16 -16.92 -28.95
N PHE A 263 -8.62 -16.83 -30.16
CA PHE A 263 -7.19 -16.73 -30.42
C PHE A 263 -6.88 -15.29 -30.78
N VAL A 264 -6.09 -14.61 -29.95
CA VAL A 264 -5.69 -13.22 -30.15
C VAL A 264 -4.21 -13.20 -30.48
N ARG A 265 -3.86 -12.82 -31.71
CA ARG A 265 -2.49 -12.72 -32.19
C ARG A 265 -1.99 -11.29 -32.07
N PHE A 266 -0.83 -11.14 -31.44
CA PHE A 266 -0.12 -9.90 -31.22
C PHE A 266 1.17 -9.86 -32.03
N VAL A 267 1.46 -8.70 -32.63
CA VAL A 267 2.78 -8.38 -33.16
C VAL A 267 3.24 -7.11 -32.44
N GLY A 268 4.36 -7.19 -31.70
CA GLY A 268 4.73 -6.13 -30.76
C GLY A 268 3.65 -5.96 -29.69
N ASP A 269 3.17 -4.74 -29.47
CA ASP A 269 2.11 -4.41 -28.50
C ASP A 269 0.71 -4.33 -29.14
N ARG A 270 0.51 -4.79 -30.38
CA ARG A 270 -0.76 -4.60 -31.12
C ARG A 270 -1.38 -5.92 -31.56
N VAL A 271 -2.71 -6.05 -31.40
CA VAL A 271 -3.48 -7.15 -31.98
C VAL A 271 -3.55 -7.00 -33.49
N VAL A 272 -3.08 -8.02 -34.21
CA VAL A 272 -3.12 -8.07 -35.69
C VAL A 272 -4.17 -9.01 -36.24
N MET A 273 -4.55 -10.03 -35.48
CA MET A 273 -5.51 -11.03 -35.95
C MET A 273 -6.25 -11.64 -34.76
N ILE A 274 -7.56 -11.81 -34.93
CA ILE A 274 -8.43 -12.48 -33.96
C ILE A 274 -9.13 -13.64 -34.67
N LYS A 275 -9.09 -14.82 -34.07
CA LYS A 275 -9.88 -15.97 -34.53
C LYS A 275 -10.87 -16.36 -33.44
N VAL A 276 -12.15 -16.36 -33.75
CA VAL A 276 -13.22 -16.74 -32.83
C VAL A 276 -13.78 -18.08 -33.29
N ALA A 277 -13.66 -19.10 -32.44
CA ALA A 277 -14.19 -20.43 -32.66
C ALA A 277 -15.38 -20.67 -31.72
N GLU A 278 -16.58 -20.46 -32.23
CA GLU A 278 -17.84 -20.79 -31.56
C GLU A 278 -18.30 -22.20 -31.92
N LEU A 279 -18.89 -22.92 -30.96
CA LEU A 279 -19.36 -24.28 -31.18
C LEU A 279 -20.49 -24.29 -32.23
N GLY A 280 -20.26 -24.96 -33.36
CA GLY A 280 -21.24 -25.10 -34.44
C GLY A 280 -21.24 -23.97 -35.48
N LYS A 281 -20.37 -22.97 -35.35
CA LYS A 281 -20.15 -21.94 -36.39
C LYS A 281 -18.77 -22.10 -37.04
N PRO A 282 -18.59 -21.66 -38.30
CA PRO A 282 -17.26 -21.55 -38.89
C PRO A 282 -16.41 -20.57 -38.09
N ILE A 283 -15.08 -20.76 -38.11
CA ILE A 283 -14.14 -19.88 -37.39
C ILE A 283 -14.18 -18.49 -38.04
N GLU A 284 -14.56 -17.48 -37.27
CA GLU A 284 -14.56 -16.08 -37.70
C GLU A 284 -13.15 -15.51 -37.56
N VAL A 285 -12.61 -14.95 -38.65
CA VAL A 285 -11.26 -14.36 -38.68
C VAL A 285 -11.39 -12.86 -38.91
N HIS A 286 -10.86 -12.08 -37.98
CA HIS A 286 -10.76 -10.63 -38.07
C HIS A 286 -9.30 -10.23 -38.25
N ASP A 287 -8.99 -9.54 -39.34
CA ASP A 287 -7.64 -9.10 -39.73
C ASP A 287 -7.55 -7.58 -40.02
N LYS A 288 -8.69 -6.89 -40.07
CA LYS A 288 -8.76 -5.44 -40.32
C LYS A 288 -8.85 -4.67 -39.02
N ASP A 289 -8.17 -3.53 -38.93
CA ASP A 289 -8.23 -2.64 -37.77
C ASP A 289 -9.66 -2.13 -37.53
N GLU A 290 -10.19 -2.42 -36.34
CA GLU A 290 -11.55 -2.08 -35.92
C GLU A 290 -11.54 -0.94 -34.87
N MET A 291 -10.38 -0.35 -34.52
CA MET A 291 -10.26 0.68 -33.47
C MET A 291 -10.72 2.09 -33.88
N ALA A 292 -11.44 2.23 -34.98
CA ALA A 292 -12.00 3.51 -35.45
C ALA A 292 -11.00 4.69 -35.48
N GLY A 293 -9.73 4.40 -35.81
CA GLY A 293 -8.67 5.41 -35.88
C GLY A 293 -8.05 5.81 -34.54
N TYR A 294 -8.38 5.15 -33.43
CA TYR A 294 -7.71 5.37 -32.16
C TYR A 294 -6.25 4.88 -32.22
N ILE A 295 -5.32 5.80 -31.98
CA ILE A 295 -3.90 5.49 -31.88
C ILE A 295 -3.56 5.56 -30.39
N ASN A 296 -3.04 4.47 -29.84
CA ASN A 296 -2.57 4.46 -28.46
C ASN A 296 -1.49 5.56 -28.30
N PRO A 297 -1.62 6.46 -27.32
CA PRO A 297 -0.54 7.38 -27.01
C PRO A 297 0.68 6.55 -26.62
N ASP A 298 1.81 6.79 -27.27
CA ASP A 298 3.05 6.10 -26.93
C ASP A 298 3.31 6.26 -25.43
N ALA A 299 3.79 5.19 -24.78
CA ALA A 299 4.17 5.21 -23.38
C ALA A 299 5.47 6.00 -23.18
N VAL A 300 5.47 7.28 -23.56
CA VAL A 300 6.56 8.21 -23.32
C VAL A 300 6.55 8.51 -21.83
N ARG A 301 7.37 7.80 -21.07
CA ARG A 301 7.72 8.20 -19.72
C ARG A 301 8.57 9.46 -19.86
N THR A 302 7.94 10.63 -19.84
CA THR A 302 8.65 11.89 -19.66
C THR A 302 9.24 11.90 -18.26
N VAL A 303 10.48 11.44 -18.14
CA VAL A 303 11.27 11.67 -16.93
C VAL A 303 11.54 13.17 -16.94
N ALA A 304 10.81 13.91 -16.11
CA ALA A 304 11.22 15.26 -15.76
C ALA A 304 12.50 15.12 -14.94
N LEU A 305 13.66 15.03 -15.61
CA LEU A 305 14.89 15.47 -14.96
C LEU A 305 14.61 16.91 -14.54
N GLY A 306 14.74 17.22 -13.25
CA GLY A 306 14.48 18.55 -12.68
C GLY A 306 15.39 19.66 -13.22
N ASP A 307 16.18 19.36 -14.25
CA ASP A 307 16.96 20.33 -14.99
C ASP A 307 16.06 20.98 -16.05
N ALA A 308 15.84 22.28 -15.90
CA ALA A 308 15.17 23.08 -16.90
C ALA A 308 15.83 22.83 -18.27
N LYS A 309 15.04 22.39 -19.25
CA LYS A 309 15.51 22.28 -20.63
C LYS A 309 15.96 23.68 -21.07
N PRO A 310 17.14 23.82 -21.72
CA PRO A 310 17.53 25.09 -22.27
C PRO A 310 16.54 25.45 -23.38
N ASP A 311 15.92 26.62 -23.26
CA ASP A 311 15.13 27.21 -24.33
C ASP A 311 16.04 27.40 -25.56
N GLU A 312 15.51 27.19 -26.77
CA GLU A 312 16.27 27.21 -28.03
C GLU A 312 16.89 28.57 -28.41
N GLU A 313 16.73 29.59 -27.58
CA GLU A 313 17.45 30.86 -27.69
C GLU A 313 18.49 30.97 -26.58
N GLY A 314 19.72 30.54 -26.92
CA GLY A 314 20.86 30.45 -26.01
C GLY A 314 21.13 31.71 -25.19
N SER A 315 20.58 31.75 -23.98
CA SER A 315 21.03 32.62 -22.89
C SER A 315 20.51 32.17 -21.51
N GLY A 316 20.52 30.86 -21.24
CA GLY A 316 20.24 30.31 -19.91
C GLY A 316 21.41 30.52 -18.95
N LYS A 317 21.40 31.60 -18.16
CA LYS A 317 22.29 31.72 -17.00
C LYS A 317 21.89 30.65 -15.98
N GLN A 318 22.69 29.58 -15.89
CA GLN A 318 22.62 28.61 -14.80
C GLN A 318 22.73 29.35 -13.45
N ALA A 319 21.78 29.11 -12.55
CA ALA A 319 21.90 29.57 -11.18
C ALA A 319 23.17 28.92 -10.56
N PRO A 320 24.07 29.69 -9.95
CA PRO A 320 25.28 29.13 -9.37
C PRO A 320 24.90 28.18 -8.22
N PRO A 321 25.65 27.07 -8.05
CA PRO A 321 25.37 26.11 -7.00
C PRO A 321 25.44 26.78 -5.61
N PRO A 322 24.61 26.33 -4.65
CA PRO A 322 24.57 26.92 -3.32
C PRO A 322 25.94 26.80 -2.64
N SER A 323 26.54 27.94 -2.30
CA SER A 323 27.85 28.00 -1.63
C SER A 323 27.68 28.17 -0.12
N LEU A 324 28.53 27.51 0.68
CA LEU A 324 28.55 27.62 2.15
C LEU A 324 29.18 28.94 2.67
N ARG A 325 29.39 29.94 1.80
CA ARG A 325 30.04 31.20 2.17
C ARG A 325 29.05 32.16 2.80
N ARG A 326 29.51 32.93 3.79
CA ARG A 326 28.74 34.07 4.34
C ARG A 326 28.93 35.28 3.44
N ASP A 327 27.92 36.13 3.38
CA ASP A 327 27.93 37.35 2.56
C ASP A 327 29.10 38.28 2.96
N GLY A 328 30.03 38.51 2.03
CA GLY A 328 31.13 39.47 2.19
C GLY A 328 32.56 38.95 1.96
N GLU A 329 32.75 37.65 1.72
CA GLU A 329 34.10 37.10 1.49
C GLU A 329 34.53 37.26 0.01
N GLN A 330 35.53 38.11 -0.26
CA GLN A 330 36.04 38.37 -1.61
C GLN A 330 36.87 37.21 -2.17
N GLN A 331 36.60 36.88 -3.42
CA GLN A 331 37.25 35.83 -4.19
C GLN A 331 38.67 36.24 -4.60
N THR A 332 39.71 35.61 -4.06
CA THR A 332 41.05 35.71 -4.65
C THR A 332 41.07 34.93 -5.97
N VAL A 333 41.38 35.65 -7.05
CA VAL A 333 41.53 35.14 -8.42
C VAL A 333 42.54 33.97 -8.47
N PRO A 334 42.33 32.95 -9.33
CA PRO A 334 43.21 31.80 -9.37
C PRO A 334 44.53 32.18 -10.07
N GLY A 335 45.65 32.13 -9.34
CA GLY A 335 46.98 32.29 -9.96
C GLY A 335 48.13 32.84 -9.12
N SER A 336 47.97 33.19 -7.83
CA SER A 336 49.09 33.63 -6.98
C SER A 336 49.37 32.62 -5.86
N PRO A 337 50.64 32.21 -5.62
CA PRO A 337 50.96 31.22 -4.60
C PRO A 337 50.94 31.88 -3.22
N SER A 338 49.79 31.87 -2.57
CA SER A 338 49.69 32.25 -1.17
C SER A 338 50.14 31.06 -0.32
N LEU A 339 51.31 31.22 0.32
CA LEU A 339 51.89 30.25 1.24
C LEU A 339 50.89 29.95 2.38
N VAL A 340 50.48 28.69 2.52
CA VAL A 340 49.64 28.24 3.64
C VAL A 340 50.45 28.36 4.93
N GLN A 341 50.11 29.33 5.78
CA GLN A 341 50.68 29.41 7.13
C GLN A 341 49.96 28.40 8.03
N LEU A 342 50.67 27.35 8.45
CA LEU A 342 50.17 26.41 9.45
C LEU A 342 50.19 27.08 10.84
N PRO A 343 49.14 26.88 11.67
CA PRO A 343 49.19 27.23 13.09
C PRO A 343 50.24 26.38 13.83
N PRO A 344 50.98 26.93 14.81
CA PRO A 344 51.98 26.16 15.54
C PRO A 344 51.32 25.09 16.42
N ASP A 345 51.83 23.85 16.32
CA ASP A 345 51.42 22.72 17.15
C ASP A 345 51.73 23.01 18.63
N LYS A 346 50.69 22.93 19.46
CA LYS A 346 50.81 22.88 20.93
C LYS A 346 50.74 21.42 21.35
N LYS A 347 51.89 20.76 21.47
CA LYS A 347 52.04 19.53 22.24
C LYS A 347 53.15 19.67 23.28
N ASP A 348 52.70 19.47 24.52
CA ASP A 348 53.41 18.82 25.62
C ASP A 348 54.58 19.58 26.27
N GLN A 349 54.22 20.61 27.04
CA GLN A 349 54.81 20.77 28.37
C GLN A 349 54.10 19.78 29.31
N GLN A 350 54.72 18.62 29.52
CA GLN A 350 54.47 17.82 30.70
C GLN A 350 55.81 17.59 31.39
N ASP A 351 55.88 18.15 32.60
CA ASP A 351 57.05 18.26 33.45
C ASP A 351 57.73 16.92 33.75
N LYS A 352 59.07 16.95 33.68
CA LYS A 352 60.00 16.07 34.42
C LYS A 352 60.04 16.52 35.89
N PRO A 353 60.21 15.62 36.86
CA PRO A 353 61.56 15.20 37.32
C PRO A 353 61.56 13.71 37.75
N GLU A 354 62.60 12.98 38.13
CA GLU A 354 64.05 13.10 38.35
C GLU A 354 64.49 11.63 38.50
N GLN A 355 65.61 11.21 37.89
CA GLN A 355 66.47 10.21 38.53
C GLN A 355 67.93 10.56 38.23
N GLN A 356 68.61 10.80 39.34
CA GLN A 356 70.01 11.14 39.50
C GLN A 356 70.92 9.94 39.17
N LEU A 357 72.21 10.28 38.90
CA LEU A 357 73.41 9.47 39.18
C LEU A 357 73.63 8.26 38.22
N GLN A 358 74.76 8.06 37.55
CA GLN A 358 76.15 8.42 37.82
C GLN A 358 76.97 8.40 36.52
N SER A 359 77.95 9.28 36.39
CA SER A 359 79.35 8.87 36.13
C SER A 359 80.23 10.11 36.04
N ASN A 360 81.02 10.30 37.09
CA ASN A 360 82.24 11.11 37.04
C ASN A 360 83.27 10.38 36.17
N LEU A 361 83.90 11.12 35.24
CA LEU A 361 85.27 11.01 34.69
C LEU A 361 85.22 11.76 33.33
N ARG A 362 85.99 12.79 33.02
CA ARG A 362 87.32 13.25 33.46
C ARG A 362 87.44 14.74 33.22
#